data_AF-A0A975A365-F1
#
_entry.id   AF-A0A975A365-F1
#
_cell.length_a   1.000
_cell.length_b   1.000
_cell.length_c   1.000
_cell.angle_alpha   90.00
_cell.angle_beta   90.00
_cell.angle_gamma   90.00
#
_symmetry.space_group_name_H-M   'P 1'
#
loop_
_entity.id
_entity.type
_entity.pdbx_description
1 polymer ?
#
loop_
_entity_poly.entity_id
_entity_poly.type
_entity_poly.pdbx_seq_one_letter_code
_entity_poly.pdbx_strand_id
1 'polypeptide(L)'
;MHLVYGLCLKYLKNKEESQDAVMQIFEKLIDAVKKHDIQNFKSWLYVLAKNHCLMKLRSNKTNVDIDNSIIMESDYQLHHKDEEDLEDNLVKLEKCIAQLQDAQKTCVELFFLKKKPYQTIAEKTGFEMKKIKSYIQNGKRNLKICMENQSE
;
A
#
# COMPACT_ATOMS: atom_id res chain seq x y z
N MET A 1 -8.43 3.49 21.14
CA MET A 1 -9.62 3.82 20.31
C MET A 1 -9.48 5.15 19.55
N HIS A 2 -9.02 6.24 20.19
CA HIS A 2 -8.86 7.56 19.56
C HIS A 2 -8.03 7.61 18.26
N LEU A 3 -7.00 6.78 18.12
CA LEU A 3 -6.16 6.72 16.91
C LEU A 3 -6.92 6.22 15.67
N VAL A 4 -7.83 5.25 15.82
CA VAL A 4 -8.62 4.71 14.70
C VAL A 4 -9.71 5.69 14.29
N TYR A 5 -10.41 6.28 15.26
CA TYR A 5 -11.40 7.32 14.98
C TYR A 5 -10.77 8.55 14.33
N GLY A 6 -9.63 9.03 14.84
CA GLY A 6 -8.90 10.14 14.23
C GLY A 6 -8.45 9.85 12.79
N LEU A 7 -8.06 8.60 12.51
CA LEU A 7 -7.75 8.16 11.15
C LEU A 7 -9.00 8.16 10.25
N CYS A 8 -10.12 7.63 10.73
CA CYS A 8 -11.38 7.63 10.00
C CYS A 8 -11.83 9.06 9.68
N LEU A 9 -11.76 9.97 10.66
CA LEU A 9 -12.12 11.37 10.49
C LEU A 9 -11.21 12.09 9.48
N LYS A 10 -9.91 11.78 9.48
CA LYS A 10 -8.95 12.31 8.50
C LYS A 10 -9.35 11.94 7.06
N TYR A 11 -9.83 10.72 6.82
CA TYR A 11 -10.18 10.24 5.48
C TYR A 11 -11.61 10.60 5.07
N LEU A 12 -12.60 10.36 5.93
CA LEU A 12 -14.02 10.49 5.61
C LEU A 12 -14.54 11.91 5.80
N LYS A 13 -13.88 12.73 6.62
CA LYS A 13 -14.25 14.12 6.91
C LYS A 13 -15.69 14.33 7.42
N ASN A 14 -16.34 13.25 7.85
CA ASN A 14 -17.68 13.23 8.42
C ASN A 14 -17.65 12.48 9.77
N LYS A 15 -18.22 13.07 10.82
CA LYS A 15 -18.19 12.51 12.18
C LYS A 15 -18.98 11.21 12.30
N GLU A 16 -20.23 11.20 11.83
CA GLU A 16 -21.12 10.03 11.91
C GLU A 16 -20.55 8.87 11.10
N GLU A 17 -20.15 9.13 9.85
CA GLU A 17 -19.56 8.07 9.01
C GLU A 17 -18.26 7.51 9.59
N SER A 18 -17.51 8.33 10.33
CA SER A 18 -16.27 7.92 11.01
C SER A 18 -16.55 7.08 12.25
N GLN A 19 -17.61 7.39 13.00
CA GLN A 19 -18.05 6.57 14.12
C GLN A 19 -18.50 5.18 13.63
N ASP A 20 -19.31 5.14 12.56
CA ASP A 20 -19.73 3.89 11.92
C ASP A 20 -18.54 3.08 11.40
N ALA A 21 -17.59 3.75 10.73
CA ALA A 21 -16.39 3.09 10.21
C ALA A 21 -15.56 2.45 11.34
N VAL A 22 -15.42 3.13 12.48
CA VAL A 22 -14.74 2.58 13.65
C VAL A 22 -15.45 1.31 14.12
N MET A 23 -16.77 1.32 14.26
CA MET A 23 -17.54 0.14 14.69
C MET A 23 -17.30 -1.04 13.74
N GLN A 24 -17.42 -0.82 12.43
CA GLN A 24 -17.22 -1.85 11.41
C GLN A 24 -15.77 -2.37 11.38
N ILE A 25 -14.78 -1.52 11.63
CA ILE A 25 -13.38 -1.94 11.74
C ILE A 25 -13.19 -2.88 12.94
N PHE A 26 -13.73 -2.52 14.11
CA PHE A 26 -13.60 -3.34 15.32
C PHE A 26 -14.40 -4.65 15.25
N GLU A 27 -15.54 -4.67 14.57
CA GLU A 27 -16.27 -5.90 14.27
C GLU A 27 -15.40 -6.86 13.43
N LYS A 28 -14.84 -6.38 12.32
CA LYS A 28 -13.94 -7.16 11.45
C LYS A 28 -12.64 -7.57 12.15
N LEU A 29 -12.18 -6.75 13.10
CA LEU A 29 -10.94 -6.97 13.82
C LEU A 29 -10.96 -8.30 14.56
N ILE A 30 -12.08 -8.63 15.21
CA ILE A 30 -12.25 -9.83 16.05
C ILE A 30 -11.94 -11.11 15.26
N ASP A 31 -12.35 -11.17 14.00
CA ASP A 31 -12.10 -12.32 13.14
C ASP A 31 -10.74 -12.25 12.45
N ALA A 32 -10.30 -11.05 12.09
CA ALA A 32 -9.05 -10.85 11.38
C ALA A 32 -7.83 -11.19 12.25
N VAL A 33 -7.86 -10.87 13.55
CA VAL A 33 -6.74 -11.20 14.47
C VAL A 33 -6.55 -12.71 14.68
N LYS A 34 -7.59 -13.52 14.44
CA LYS A 34 -7.50 -14.99 14.52
C LYS A 34 -6.90 -15.61 13.26
N LYS A 35 -6.92 -14.88 12.13
CA LYS A 35 -6.54 -15.38 10.80
C LYS A 35 -5.15 -14.94 10.36
N HIS A 36 -4.59 -13.93 11.02
CA HIS A 36 -3.30 -13.35 10.67
C HIS A 36 -2.32 -13.51 11.83
N ASP A 37 -1.10 -13.90 11.51
CA ASP A 37 0.04 -13.76 12.43
C ASP A 37 0.48 -12.29 12.45
N ILE A 38 0.25 -11.60 13.57
CA ILE A 38 0.39 -10.15 13.67
C ILE A 38 1.63 -9.81 14.52
N GLN A 39 2.72 -9.51 13.84
CA GLN A 39 3.99 -9.12 14.47
C GLN A 39 3.95 -7.69 15.05
N ASN A 40 3.28 -6.74 14.37
CA ASN A 40 3.08 -5.37 14.85
C ASN A 40 1.62 -4.94 14.73
N PHE A 41 0.88 -5.06 15.84
CA PHE A 41 -0.55 -4.79 15.88
C PHE A 41 -0.92 -3.35 15.53
N LYS A 42 -0.11 -2.36 15.95
CA LYS A 42 -0.41 -0.94 15.71
C LYS A 42 -0.33 -0.60 14.22
N SER A 43 0.73 -1.04 13.55
CA SER A 43 0.90 -0.85 12.10
C SER A 43 -0.18 -1.60 11.32
N TRP A 44 -0.47 -2.84 11.70
CA TRP A 44 -1.49 -3.65 11.04
C TRP A 44 -2.90 -3.04 11.19
N LEU A 45 -3.27 -2.60 12.39
CA LEU A 45 -4.55 -1.91 12.64
C LEU A 45 -4.67 -0.59 11.87
N TYR A 46 -3.56 0.16 11.74
CA TYR A 46 -3.52 1.37 10.91
C TYR A 46 -3.84 1.05 9.44
N VAL A 47 -3.21 0.01 8.88
CA VAL A 47 -3.47 -0.41 7.49
C VAL A 47 -4.90 -0.89 7.32
N LEU A 48 -5.42 -1.70 8.25
CA LEU A 48 -6.80 -2.17 8.24
C LEU A 48 -7.80 -0.99 8.21
N ALA A 49 -7.62 -0.04 9.13
CA ALA A 49 -8.49 1.13 9.25
C ALA A 49 -8.38 2.08 8.04
N LYS A 50 -7.16 2.32 7.55
CA LYS A 50 -6.91 3.09 6.32
C LYS A 50 -7.64 2.47 5.14
N ASN A 51 -7.47 1.17 4.92
CA ASN A 51 -8.08 0.45 3.80
C ASN A 51 -9.60 0.45 3.88
N HIS A 52 -10.17 0.29 5.08
CA HIS A 52 -11.61 0.41 5.29
C HIS A 52 -12.14 1.78 4.83
N CYS A 53 -11.50 2.88 5.25
CA CYS A 53 -11.92 4.23 4.88
C CYS A 53 -11.79 4.46 3.36
N LEU A 54 -10.69 4.01 2.76
CA LEU A 54 -10.48 4.13 1.31
C LEU A 54 -11.50 3.32 0.51
N MET A 55 -11.91 2.14 0.99
CA MET A 55 -12.98 1.35 0.37
C MET A 55 -14.31 2.09 0.42
N LYS A 56 -14.67 2.68 1.58
CA LYS A 56 -15.90 3.46 1.75
C LYS A 56 -15.93 4.69 0.83
N LEU A 57 -14.79 5.38 0.69
CA LEU A 57 -14.66 6.50 -0.27
C LEU A 57 -14.81 6.06 -1.72
N ARG A 58 -14.29 4.87 -2.09
CA ARG A 58 -14.43 4.32 -3.45
C ARG A 58 -15.88 3.93 -3.75
N SER A 59 -16.57 3.27 -2.81
CA SER A 59 -17.99 2.92 -2.98
C SER A 59 -18.86 4.17 -3.12
N ASN A 60 -18.57 5.23 -2.35
CA ASN A 60 -19.30 6.49 -2.45
C ASN A 60 -19.04 7.21 -3.78
N LYS A 61 -17.81 7.12 -4.33
CA LYS A 61 -17.47 7.61 -5.68
C LYS A 61 -18.04 6.75 -6.82
N THR A 62 -18.54 5.54 -6.57
CA THR A 62 -19.09 4.73 -7.69
C THR A 62 -20.45 5.26 -8.16
N ASN A 63 -21.04 6.23 -7.45
CA ASN A 63 -22.23 6.99 -7.87
C ASN A 63 -21.93 8.38 -8.48
N VAL A 64 -20.67 8.82 -8.55
CA VAL A 64 -20.29 10.12 -9.13
C VAL A 64 -18.93 10.00 -9.81
N ASP A 65 -18.90 10.24 -11.11
CA ASP A 65 -17.80 10.11 -12.08
C ASP A 65 -16.33 10.14 -11.60
N ILE A 66 -15.53 9.40 -12.36
CA ILE A 66 -14.08 9.21 -12.28
C ILE A 66 -13.35 10.53 -12.02
N ASP A 67 -12.63 10.61 -10.89
CA ASP A 67 -11.55 11.59 -10.73
C ASP A 67 -10.26 10.90 -10.26
N ASN A 68 -9.22 11.15 -11.04
CA ASN A 68 -7.85 10.64 -11.01
C ASN A 68 -7.07 11.12 -9.78
N SER A 69 -7.57 10.89 -8.57
CA SER A 69 -6.81 11.11 -7.34
C SER A 69 -6.12 9.82 -6.88
N ILE A 70 -4.92 9.65 -7.42
CA ILE A 70 -3.70 9.21 -6.72
C ILE A 70 -3.95 8.85 -5.24
N ILE A 71 -4.36 7.61 -4.97
CA ILE A 71 -4.12 7.04 -3.65
C ILE A 71 -2.91 6.15 -3.82
N MET A 72 -1.76 6.84 -3.74
CA MET A 72 -0.45 6.26 -3.56
C MET A 72 -0.56 5.26 -2.41
N GLU A 73 -0.35 3.98 -2.71
CA GLU A 73 -0.19 2.94 -1.70
C GLU A 73 1.22 3.08 -1.08
N SER A 74 1.45 4.22 -0.42
CA SER A 74 2.59 4.43 0.45
C SER A 74 2.30 3.69 1.74
N ASP A 75 2.91 2.52 1.86
CA ASP A 75 3.08 1.87 3.14
C ASP A 75 4.10 2.71 3.90
N TYR A 76 3.62 3.68 4.68
CA TYR A 76 4.47 4.30 5.70
C TYR A 76 4.62 3.28 6.81
N GLN A 77 5.56 2.34 6.64
CA GLN A 77 6.18 1.69 7.77
C GLN A 77 7.00 2.75 8.50
N LEU A 78 6.44 3.29 9.59
CA LEU A 78 7.24 3.92 10.64
C LEU A 78 8.00 2.79 11.35
N HIS A 79 9.05 2.27 10.72
CA HIS A 79 10.11 1.55 11.43
C HIS A 79 11.16 2.60 11.81
N HIS A 80 11.17 2.99 13.08
CA HIS A 80 12.43 3.41 13.71
C HIS A 80 13.26 2.13 13.84
N LYS A 81 14.09 1.85 12.84
CA LYS A 81 15.19 0.90 12.92
C LYS A 81 16.43 1.62 12.39
N ASP A 82 17.52 1.42 13.11
CA ASP A 82 18.75 2.20 13.12
C ASP A 82 19.37 2.39 11.74
N GLU A 83 20.08 3.51 11.54
CA GLU A 83 20.71 3.90 10.27
C GLU A 83 21.68 2.85 9.71
N GLU A 84 22.24 1.97 10.56
CA GLU A 84 23.09 0.83 10.16
C GLU A 84 22.33 -0.22 9.34
N ASP A 85 21.01 -0.38 9.52
CA ASP A 85 20.18 -1.34 8.78
C ASP A 85 19.86 -0.82 7.36
N LEU A 86 20.05 0.48 7.08
CA LEU A 86 19.58 1.08 5.82
C LEU A 86 20.45 0.69 4.62
N GLU A 87 21.77 0.73 4.76
CA GLU A 87 22.69 0.45 3.66
C GLU A 87 22.60 -1.02 3.23
N ASP A 88 22.56 -1.95 4.20
CA ASP A 88 22.33 -3.37 3.95
C ASP A 88 20.97 -3.62 3.29
N ASN A 89 19.91 -2.94 3.74
CA ASN A 89 18.60 -3.04 3.12
C ASN A 89 18.57 -2.49 1.68
N LEU A 90 19.34 -1.44 1.37
CA LEU A 90 19.48 -0.93 0.01
C LEU A 90 20.18 -1.93 -0.91
N VAL A 91 21.28 -2.54 -0.45
CA VAL A 91 22.00 -3.58 -1.21
C VAL A 91 21.11 -4.80 -1.46
N LYS A 92 20.35 -5.25 -0.45
CA LYS A 92 19.38 -6.34 -0.61
C LYS A 92 18.28 -5.97 -1.61
N LEU A 93 17.76 -4.74 -1.54
CA LEU A 93 16.71 -4.27 -2.43
C LEU A 93 17.18 -4.23 -3.89
N GLU A 94 18.40 -3.78 -4.16
CA GLU A 94 18.98 -3.81 -5.51
C GLU A 94 19.04 -5.23 -6.09
N LYS A 95 19.49 -6.20 -5.29
CA LYS A 95 19.49 -7.62 -5.68
C LYS A 95 18.08 -8.12 -5.97
N CYS A 96 17.11 -7.77 -5.13
CA CYS A 96 15.71 -8.16 -5.33
C CYS A 96 15.08 -7.52 -6.58
N ILE A 97 15.40 -6.26 -6.90
CA ILE A 97 14.95 -5.61 -8.13
C ILE A 97 15.50 -6.31 -9.36
N ALA A 98 16.75 -6.80 -9.31
CA ALA A 98 17.35 -7.54 -10.41
C ALA A 98 16.68 -8.90 -10.68
N GLN A 99 15.97 -9.47 -9.69
CA GLN A 99 15.26 -10.75 -9.82
C GLN A 99 13.82 -10.61 -10.33
N LEU A 100 13.29 -9.39 -10.43
CA LEU A 100 11.96 -9.17 -10.98
C LEU A 100 11.91 -9.49 -12.48
N GLN A 101 10.75 -9.97 -12.94
CA GLN A 101 10.47 -10.09 -14.37
C GLN A 101 10.61 -8.72 -15.05
N ASP A 102 11.13 -8.69 -16.29
CA ASP A 102 11.48 -7.45 -16.99
C ASP A 102 10.37 -6.39 -17.00
N ALA A 103 9.12 -6.81 -17.23
CA ALA A 103 7.98 -5.89 -17.24
C ALA A 103 7.69 -5.31 -15.84
N GLN A 104 7.82 -6.11 -14.79
CA GLN A 104 7.68 -5.67 -13.40
C GLN A 104 8.82 -4.74 -13.02
N LYS A 105 10.08 -5.13 -13.29
CA LYS A 105 11.28 -4.33 -13.05
C LYS A 105 11.16 -2.96 -13.70
N THR A 106 10.88 -2.93 -15.00
CA THR A 106 10.75 -1.69 -15.77
C THR A 106 9.67 -0.78 -15.20
N CYS A 107 8.49 -1.32 -14.88
CA CYS A 107 7.40 -0.52 -14.33
C CYS A 107 7.70 -0.03 -12.91
N VAL A 108 8.31 -0.86 -12.06
CA VAL A 108 8.74 -0.51 -10.70
C VAL A 108 9.78 0.61 -10.73
N GLU A 109 10.82 0.51 -11.56
CA GLU A 109 11.84 1.54 -11.70
C GLU A 109 11.25 2.86 -12.19
N LEU A 110 10.43 2.82 -13.24
CA LEU A 110 9.81 4.02 -13.79
C LEU A 110 8.89 4.70 -12.77
N PHE A 111 8.12 3.92 -12.01
CA PHE A 111 7.16 4.45 -11.07
C PHE A 111 7.80 4.91 -9.76
N PHE A 112 8.56 4.04 -9.08
CA PHE A 112 9.07 4.32 -7.73
C PHE A 112 10.39 5.10 -7.73
N LEU A 113 11.30 4.81 -8.66
CA LEU A 113 12.62 5.48 -8.71
C LEU A 113 12.56 6.75 -9.55
N LYS A 114 11.99 6.68 -10.75
CA LYS A 114 11.92 7.81 -11.70
C LYS A 114 10.65 8.66 -11.57
N LYS A 115 9.78 8.34 -10.60
CA LYS A 115 8.55 9.07 -10.23
C LYS A 115 7.64 9.39 -11.43
N LYS A 116 7.54 8.49 -12.40
CA LYS A 116 6.70 8.69 -13.60
C LYS A 116 5.24 8.30 -13.31
N PRO A 117 4.26 9.10 -13.76
CA PRO A 117 2.86 8.72 -13.67
C PRO A 117 2.55 7.56 -14.63
N TYR A 118 1.51 6.78 -14.32
CA TYR A 118 1.13 5.61 -15.12
C TYR A 118 0.97 5.90 -16.62
N GLN A 119 0.45 7.08 -16.97
CA GLN A 119 0.27 7.48 -18.36
C GLN A 119 1.61 7.61 -19.10
N THR A 120 2.59 8.29 -18.51
CA THR A 120 3.95 8.37 -19.07
C THR A 120 4.63 7.00 -19.14
N ILE A 121 4.33 6.09 -18.21
CA ILE A 121 4.83 4.71 -18.27
C ILE A 121 4.20 3.99 -19.47
N ALA A 122 2.90 4.16 -19.71
CA ALA A 122 2.21 3.57 -20.86
C ALA A 122 2.78 4.09 -22.18
N GLU A 123 2.98 5.39 -22.30
CA GLU A 123 3.58 6.02 -23.48
C GLU A 123 5.00 5.50 -23.75
N LYS A 124 5.81 5.29 -22.71
CA LYS A 124 7.19 4.81 -22.85
C LYS A 124 7.33 3.32 -23.14
N THR A 125 6.43 2.50 -22.59
CA THR A 125 6.55 1.03 -22.62
C THR A 125 5.63 0.38 -23.64
N GLY A 126 4.60 1.10 -24.10
CA GLY A 126 3.52 0.54 -24.92
C GLY A 126 2.57 -0.39 -24.16
N PHE A 127 2.73 -0.55 -22.84
CA PHE A 127 1.87 -1.42 -22.05
C PHE A 127 0.50 -0.80 -21.78
N GLU A 128 -0.52 -1.65 -21.74
CA GLU A 128 -1.86 -1.25 -21.33
C GLU A 128 -1.88 -0.83 -19.85
N MET A 129 -2.71 0.17 -19.54
CA MET A 129 -2.86 0.72 -18.18
C MET A 129 -3.15 -0.36 -17.11
N LYS A 130 -3.97 -1.37 -17.44
CA LYS A 130 -4.26 -2.50 -16.54
C LYS A 130 -3.02 -3.33 -16.25
N LYS A 131 -2.21 -3.62 -17.27
CA LYS A 131 -0.95 -4.38 -17.13
C LYS A 131 0.06 -3.60 -16.31
N ILE A 132 0.22 -2.29 -16.54
CA ILE A 132 1.15 -1.46 -15.75
C ILE A 132 0.79 -1.48 -14.26
N LYS A 133 -0.49 -1.29 -13.92
CA LYS A 133 -0.96 -1.39 -12.53
C LYS A 133 -0.65 -2.76 -11.92
N SER A 134 -0.92 -3.82 -12.68
CA SER A 134 -0.61 -5.19 -12.25
C SER A 134 0.88 -5.43 -12.07
N TYR A 135 1.73 -4.97 -12.99
CA TYR A 135 3.18 -5.11 -12.92
C TYR A 135 3.78 -4.36 -11.74
N ILE A 136 3.29 -3.16 -11.44
CA ILE A 136 3.74 -2.38 -10.26
C ILE A 136 3.31 -3.08 -8.97
N GLN A 137 2.05 -3.54 -8.89
CA GLN A 137 1.54 -4.22 -7.70
C GLN A 137 2.27 -5.55 -7.45
N ASN A 138 2.41 -6.38 -8.48
CA ASN A 138 3.08 -7.67 -8.38
C ASN A 138 4.58 -7.50 -8.14
N GLY A 139 5.21 -6.52 -8.80
CA GLY A 139 6.61 -6.16 -8.56
C GLY A 139 6.85 -5.78 -7.10
N LYS A 140 6.03 -4.89 -6.54
CA LYS A 140 6.09 -4.52 -5.11
C LYS A 140 5.92 -5.74 -4.19
N ARG A 141 4.94 -6.61 -4.46
CA ARG A 141 4.72 -7.84 -3.68
C ARG A 141 5.95 -8.76 -3.74
N ASN A 142 6.53 -8.96 -4.92
CA ASN A 142 7.68 -9.84 -5.10
C ASN A 142 8.95 -9.27 -4.45
N LEU A 143 9.15 -7.95 -4.49
CA LEU A 143 10.22 -7.29 -3.75
C LEU A 143 10.09 -7.54 -2.24
N LYS A 144 8.88 -7.41 -1.69
CA LYS A 144 8.64 -7.70 -0.27
C LYS A 144 9.01 -9.14 0.08
N ILE A 145 8.51 -10.12 -0.68
CA ILE A 145 8.82 -11.54 -0.47
C ILE A 145 10.33 -11.80 -0.54
N CYS A 146 11.01 -11.23 -1.53
CA CYS A 146 12.46 -11.38 -1.68
C CYS A 146 13.24 -10.79 -0.49
N MET A 147 12.85 -9.61 -0.02
CA MET A 147 13.48 -8.95 1.13
C MET A 147 13.27 -9.73 2.43
N GLU A 148 12.07 -10.30 2.63
CA GLU A 148 11.76 -11.14 3.79
C GLU A 148 12.55 -12.46 3.76
N ASN A 149 12.68 -13.11 2.60
CA ASN A 149 13.43 -14.35 2.45
C ASN A 149 14.96 -14.19 2.59
N GLN A 150 15.50 -12.97 2.44
CA GLN A 150 16.93 -12.66 2.67
C GLN A 150 17.20 -12.12 4.09
N SER A 151 16.20 -12.21 4.97
CA SER A 151 16.30 -11.82 6.39
C SER A 151 16.45 -13.02 7.34
N GLU A 152 16.52 -14.24 6.78
CA GLU A 152 16.94 -15.49 7.44
C GLU A 152 18.37 -15.86 7.03
#